data_AF-A0A3N6EYA1-F1
#
_entry.id   AF-A0A3N6EYA1-F1
#
_cell.length_a   1.000
_cell.length_b   1.000
_cell.length_c   1.000
_cell.angle_alpha   90.00
_cell.angle_beta   90.00
_cell.angle_gamma   90.00
#
_symmetry.space_group_name_H-M   'P 1'
#
loop_
_entity.id
_entity.type
_entity.pdbx_description
1 polymer ?
#
loop_
_entity_poly.entity_id
_entity_poly.type
_entity_poly.pdbx_seq_one_letter_code
_entity_poly.pdbx_strand_id
1 'polypeptide(L)'
;MTKRTCDVPECAKPARARNLCTMHYQRVKKYGGTDLPVHVKASDLKCSVEDCSTPAKGGHGWCHMHYRRMRLHGSLDLPARSASSASCRVDTCSKGGRLVRGLCAAHYARVRTYGDVRADIPIEARGVTTECQVHGCDRGDNLKRGWCGMHYQRWAAHGDPLWEPERQPAVCTVDDCGSELTVGKGLCRKHYMRLRRTGSTADPVKAVHADRGCTVDGCGKQVDRREMCTTHYTRWKRHGDPRTVLRIWTPQQSLTCSHNGCELGSERKGLCQRHWAAAYHLNNRAERNARMREHYLANREEYYARTHRRRQRVDANMDALDRALSADYRRAIANDPCFYCGREAVSVDHFFPLAKGGTDHWWNLVRACEACNKSKWARCGTWFQLVSGGGREPVVASDVA
;
A
#
# COMPACT_ATOMS: atom_id res chain seq x y z
N MET A 1 3.62 -34.95 33.94
CA MET A 1 2.61 -35.32 32.93
C MET A 1 3.32 -35.75 31.66
N THR A 2 3.17 -37.00 31.24
CA THR A 2 3.77 -37.55 30.01
C THR A 2 3.09 -36.94 28.78
N LYS A 3 3.88 -36.35 27.86
CA LYS A 3 3.35 -35.76 26.62
C LYS A 3 2.95 -36.90 25.67
N ARG A 4 1.67 -36.98 25.29
CA ARG A 4 1.18 -37.95 24.29
C ARG A 4 1.67 -37.57 22.89
N THR A 5 2.07 -38.56 22.09
CA THR A 5 2.52 -38.42 20.69
C THR A 5 1.36 -38.61 19.70
N CYS A 6 1.57 -38.19 18.45
CA CYS A 6 0.59 -38.29 17.38
C CYS A 6 0.30 -39.74 16.98
N ASP A 7 -0.96 -40.08 16.76
CA ASP A 7 -1.41 -41.43 16.34
C ASP A 7 -1.08 -41.78 14.88
N VAL A 8 -0.47 -40.88 14.10
CA VAL A 8 -0.10 -41.20 12.72
C VAL A 8 1.24 -41.94 12.75
N PRO A 9 1.34 -43.11 12.10
CA PRO A 9 2.58 -43.87 12.01
C PRO A 9 3.77 -42.98 11.62
N GLU A 10 4.92 -43.17 12.26
CA GLU A 10 6.14 -42.39 12.04
C GLU A 10 6.06 -40.88 12.40
N CYS A 11 4.97 -40.43 13.02
CA CYS A 11 4.83 -39.05 13.48
C CYS A 11 5.21 -38.89 14.95
N ALA A 12 6.48 -38.56 15.22
CA ALA A 12 6.98 -38.29 16.57
C ALA A 12 6.50 -36.96 17.19
N LYS A 13 5.61 -36.22 16.51
CA LYS A 13 5.14 -34.91 16.98
C LYS A 13 4.15 -35.08 18.15
N PRO A 14 4.12 -34.15 19.12
CA PRO A 14 3.18 -34.22 20.23
C PRO A 14 1.74 -34.08 19.73
N ALA A 15 0.86 -34.93 20.25
CA ALA A 15 -0.57 -34.83 20.02
C ALA A 15 -1.11 -33.54 20.65
N ARG A 16 -1.95 -32.83 19.90
CA ARG A 16 -2.53 -31.55 20.32
C ARG A 16 -4.06 -31.60 20.37
N ALA A 17 -4.71 -32.38 19.51
CA ALA A 17 -6.15 -32.56 19.52
C ALA A 17 -6.50 -33.92 18.90
N ARG A 18 -7.42 -34.68 19.55
CA ARG A 18 -7.84 -36.03 19.13
C ARG A 18 -6.66 -36.97 18.85
N ASN A 19 -5.65 -36.95 19.72
CA ASN A 19 -4.40 -37.70 19.58
C ASN A 19 -3.62 -37.46 18.28
N LEU A 20 -3.97 -36.45 17.48
CA LEU A 20 -3.24 -36.06 16.28
C LEU A 20 -2.40 -34.81 16.55
N CYS A 21 -1.24 -34.72 15.89
CA CYS A 21 -0.51 -33.47 15.84
C CYS A 21 -1.34 -32.43 15.07
N THR A 22 -1.07 -31.15 15.30
CA THR A 22 -1.81 -30.04 14.68
C THR A 22 -1.95 -30.18 13.16
N MET A 23 -0.90 -30.67 12.51
CA MET A 23 -0.83 -30.83 11.06
C MET A 23 -1.73 -31.98 10.57
N HIS A 24 -1.70 -33.16 11.22
CA HIS A 24 -2.58 -34.27 10.86
C HIS A 24 -4.05 -34.00 11.22
N TYR A 25 -4.30 -33.34 12.35
CA TYR A 25 -5.66 -32.88 12.71
C TYR A 25 -6.23 -31.91 11.66
N GLN A 26 -5.41 -30.98 11.17
CA GLN A 26 -5.81 -30.05 10.11
C GLN A 26 -6.06 -30.75 8.77
N ARG A 27 -5.28 -31.78 8.43
CA ARG A 27 -5.50 -32.56 7.21
C ARG A 27 -6.81 -33.34 7.28
N VAL A 28 -7.10 -34.00 8.40
CA VAL A 28 -8.40 -34.67 8.61
C VAL A 28 -9.55 -33.68 8.51
N LYS A 29 -9.41 -32.47 9.08
CA LYS A 29 -10.44 -31.43 9.00
C LYS A 29 -10.67 -30.89 7.57
N LYS A 30 -9.63 -30.85 6.74
CA LYS A 30 -9.68 -30.22 5.40
C LYS A 30 -10.00 -31.22 4.28
N TYR A 31 -9.48 -32.44 4.39
CA TYR A 31 -9.52 -33.44 3.32
C TYR A 31 -10.14 -34.78 3.75
N GLY A 32 -10.60 -34.90 4.99
CA GLY A 32 -11.21 -36.13 5.52
C GLY A 32 -10.21 -37.24 5.87
N GLY A 33 -8.91 -37.06 5.61
CA GLY A 33 -7.85 -38.03 5.92
C GLY A 33 -6.52 -37.36 6.28
N THR A 34 -5.54 -38.16 6.69
CA THR A 34 -4.19 -37.68 7.07
C THR A 34 -3.26 -37.48 5.87
N ASP A 35 -3.63 -38.04 4.72
CA ASP A 35 -2.89 -37.98 3.46
C ASP A 35 -3.30 -36.79 2.60
N LEU A 36 -2.40 -36.37 1.71
CA LEU A 36 -2.65 -35.28 0.77
C LEU A 36 -3.19 -35.83 -0.56
N PRO A 37 -4.23 -35.20 -1.15
CA PRO A 37 -4.71 -35.58 -2.47
C PRO A 37 -3.68 -35.28 -3.56
N VAL A 38 -3.59 -36.17 -4.56
CA VAL A 38 -2.65 -36.06 -5.69
C VAL A 38 -3.08 -34.92 -6.62
N HIS A 39 -2.16 -33.99 -6.92
CA HIS A 39 -2.42 -32.84 -7.78
C HIS A 39 -2.20 -33.20 -9.26
N VAL A 40 -3.23 -33.10 -10.10
CA VAL A 40 -3.11 -33.28 -11.57
C VAL A 40 -2.67 -31.96 -12.21
N LYS A 41 -1.68 -31.99 -13.12
CA LYS A 41 -1.17 -30.77 -13.75
C LYS A 41 -2.16 -30.26 -14.80
N ALA A 42 -2.31 -28.94 -14.90
CA ALA A 42 -3.20 -28.30 -15.86
C ALA A 42 -2.86 -28.58 -17.33
N SER A 43 -1.63 -29.02 -17.62
CA SER A 43 -1.18 -29.47 -18.94
C SER A 43 -1.87 -30.75 -19.42
N ASP A 44 -2.39 -31.54 -18.48
CA ASP A 44 -2.84 -32.91 -18.76
C ASP A 44 -4.35 -32.96 -19.06
N LEU A 45 -5.06 -31.83 -18.89
CA LEU A 45 -6.47 -31.71 -19.25
C LEU A 45 -6.63 -31.43 -20.75
N LYS A 46 -7.26 -32.34 -21.49
CA LYS A 46 -7.53 -32.18 -22.93
C LYS A 46 -8.80 -31.36 -23.18
N CYS A 47 -8.79 -30.54 -24.23
CA CYS A 47 -9.99 -29.86 -24.69
C CYS A 47 -11.00 -30.86 -25.29
N SER A 48 -12.26 -30.73 -24.91
CA SER A 48 -13.38 -31.59 -25.33
C SER A 48 -13.91 -31.27 -26.73
N VAL A 49 -13.30 -30.33 -27.45
CA VAL A 49 -13.68 -30.04 -28.85
C VAL A 49 -12.87 -30.95 -29.77
N GLU A 50 -13.55 -31.65 -30.67
CA GLU A 50 -12.92 -32.53 -31.67
C GLU A 50 -11.84 -31.77 -32.46
N ASP A 51 -10.72 -32.44 -32.72
CA ASP A 51 -9.53 -31.88 -33.38
C ASP A 51 -8.85 -30.68 -32.68
N CYS A 52 -9.12 -30.45 -31.39
CA CYS A 52 -8.44 -29.43 -30.60
C CYS A 52 -7.28 -30.00 -29.77
N SER A 53 -6.05 -29.73 -30.20
CA SER A 53 -4.83 -30.14 -29.47
C SER A 53 -4.47 -29.24 -28.28
N THR A 54 -5.24 -28.19 -28.03
CA THR A 54 -4.93 -27.22 -26.96
C THR A 54 -5.46 -27.73 -25.61
N PRO A 55 -4.71 -27.64 -24.50
CA PRO A 55 -5.19 -28.06 -23.19
C PRO A 55 -6.43 -27.27 -22.73
N ALA A 56 -7.34 -27.96 -22.06
CA ALA A 56 -8.49 -27.34 -21.40
C ALA A 56 -8.05 -26.52 -20.19
N LYS A 57 -8.81 -25.47 -19.87
CA LYS A 57 -8.63 -24.72 -18.63
C LYS A 57 -9.79 -24.95 -17.68
N GLY A 58 -9.48 -25.55 -16.53
CA GLY A 58 -10.45 -25.78 -15.45
C GLY A 58 -11.48 -26.86 -15.77
N GLY A 59 -12.50 -26.99 -14.91
CA GLY A 59 -13.49 -28.08 -14.96
C GLY A 59 -14.49 -28.05 -16.12
N HIS A 60 -14.41 -27.07 -17.03
CA HIS A 60 -15.34 -26.95 -18.16
C HIS A 60 -14.92 -27.72 -19.41
N GLY A 61 -13.75 -28.38 -19.41
CA GLY A 61 -13.30 -29.21 -20.52
C GLY A 61 -12.94 -28.44 -21.80
N TRP A 62 -13.06 -27.11 -21.88
CA TRP A 62 -12.71 -26.34 -23.08
C TRP A 62 -11.42 -25.54 -22.94
N CYS A 63 -10.71 -25.38 -24.06
CA CYS A 63 -9.60 -24.43 -24.14
C CYS A 63 -10.12 -22.98 -24.08
N HIS A 64 -9.23 -22.03 -23.78
CA HIS A 64 -9.59 -20.62 -23.64
C HIS A 64 -10.28 -20.04 -24.89
N MET A 65 -9.90 -20.50 -26.09
CA MET A 65 -10.52 -20.06 -27.34
C MET A 65 -11.96 -20.58 -27.48
N HIS A 66 -12.20 -21.87 -27.28
CA HIS A 66 -13.54 -22.47 -27.40
C HIS A 66 -14.52 -21.98 -26.34
N TYR A 67 -14.05 -21.83 -25.09
CA TYR A 67 -14.85 -21.22 -24.03
C TYR A 67 -15.28 -19.79 -24.40
N ARG A 68 -14.33 -18.97 -24.91
CA ARG A 68 -14.61 -17.59 -25.33
C ARG A 68 -15.56 -17.53 -26.52
N ARG A 69 -15.45 -18.47 -27.46
CA ARG A 69 -16.28 -18.51 -28.67
C ARG A 69 -17.72 -18.88 -28.33
N MET A 70 -17.93 -19.94 -27.58
CA MET A 70 -19.25 -20.35 -27.08
C MET A 70 -19.93 -19.21 -26.33
N ARG A 71 -19.18 -18.49 -25.47
CA ARG A 71 -19.73 -17.38 -24.71
C ARG A 71 -20.16 -16.18 -25.57
N LEU A 72 -19.39 -15.84 -26.61
CA LEU A 72 -19.63 -14.62 -27.40
C LEU A 72 -20.63 -14.81 -28.53
N HIS A 73 -20.69 -16.01 -29.11
CA HIS A 73 -21.46 -16.27 -30.32
C HIS A 73 -22.53 -17.35 -30.12
N GLY A 74 -22.58 -17.99 -28.95
CA GLY A 74 -23.51 -19.10 -28.69
C GLY A 74 -23.23 -20.34 -29.53
N SER A 75 -22.13 -20.38 -30.26
CA SER A 75 -21.71 -21.48 -31.13
C SER A 75 -20.18 -21.58 -31.16
N LEU A 76 -19.67 -22.77 -31.44
CA LEU A 76 -18.26 -23.02 -31.72
C LEU A 76 -17.90 -22.78 -33.19
N ASP A 77 -18.89 -22.61 -34.06
CA ASP A 77 -18.70 -22.34 -35.49
C ASP A 77 -18.49 -20.84 -35.75
N LEU A 78 -17.70 -20.50 -36.78
CA LEU A 78 -17.52 -19.13 -37.23
C LEU A 78 -18.37 -18.89 -38.50
N PRO A 79 -19.14 -17.79 -38.59
CA PRO A 79 -19.62 -17.33 -39.88
C PRO A 79 -18.44 -16.88 -40.73
N ALA A 80 -18.49 -17.14 -42.04
CA ALA A 80 -17.46 -16.75 -42.99
C ALA A 80 -17.19 -15.24 -42.89
N ARG A 81 -15.95 -14.86 -42.62
CA ARG A 81 -15.54 -13.44 -42.57
C ARG A 81 -15.59 -12.85 -43.97
N SER A 82 -16.27 -11.71 -44.14
CA SER A 82 -16.08 -10.87 -45.32
C SER A 82 -14.63 -10.39 -45.38
N ALA A 83 -13.97 -10.57 -46.51
CA ALA A 83 -12.58 -10.13 -46.70
C ALA A 83 -12.45 -8.62 -46.43
N SER A 84 -11.60 -8.23 -45.47
CA SER A 84 -11.23 -6.83 -45.26
C SER A 84 -10.33 -6.36 -46.41
N SER A 85 -10.53 -5.13 -46.90
CA SER A 85 -9.69 -4.56 -47.97
C SER A 85 -8.20 -4.64 -47.62
N ALA A 86 -7.36 -5.03 -48.57
CA ALA A 86 -5.94 -5.30 -48.33
C ALA A 86 -5.09 -4.02 -48.14
N SER A 87 -5.59 -2.86 -48.58
CA SER A 87 -4.86 -1.59 -48.63
C SER A 87 -5.62 -0.43 -47.98
N CYS A 88 -4.85 0.54 -47.47
CA CYS A 88 -5.37 1.80 -46.95
C CYS A 88 -6.09 2.60 -48.05
N ARG A 89 -7.22 3.22 -47.70
CA ARG A 89 -8.06 4.08 -48.57
C ARG A 89 -7.37 5.39 -49.04
N VAL A 90 -6.13 5.64 -48.63
CA VAL A 90 -5.40 6.85 -49.04
C VAL A 90 -4.56 6.46 -50.25
N ASP A 91 -4.81 7.05 -51.41
CA ASP A 91 -4.24 6.62 -52.70
C ASP A 91 -2.70 6.62 -52.73
N THR A 92 -2.07 7.55 -51.99
CA THR A 92 -0.61 7.63 -51.85
C THR A 92 -0.02 6.67 -50.80
N CYS A 93 -0.86 5.83 -50.18
CA CYS A 93 -0.48 4.98 -49.06
C CYS A 93 -0.46 3.50 -49.43
N SER A 94 0.74 2.96 -49.61
CA SER A 94 0.98 1.53 -49.83
C SER A 94 0.82 0.64 -48.58
N LYS A 95 0.45 1.22 -47.42
CA LYS A 95 0.30 0.44 -46.17
C LYS A 95 -0.96 -0.43 -46.20
N GLY A 96 -0.77 -1.74 -46.09
CA GLY A 96 -1.83 -2.73 -45.88
C GLY A 96 -1.90 -3.25 -44.43
N GLY A 97 -2.79 -4.21 -44.16
CA GLY A 97 -2.89 -4.91 -42.87
C GLY A 97 -4.22 -4.69 -42.13
N ARG A 98 -4.18 -4.62 -40.79
CA ARG A 98 -5.39 -4.41 -39.97
C ARG A 98 -5.87 -2.97 -40.12
N LEU A 99 -6.77 -2.75 -41.06
CA LEU A 99 -7.38 -1.45 -41.31
C LEU A 99 -8.53 -1.18 -40.33
N VAL A 100 -8.66 0.09 -39.93
CA VAL A 100 -9.78 0.57 -39.14
C VAL A 100 -10.55 1.55 -40.01
N ARG A 101 -11.79 1.20 -40.37
CA ARG A 101 -12.62 1.98 -41.33
C ARG A 101 -11.91 2.23 -42.68
N GLY A 102 -11.14 1.25 -43.15
CA GLY A 102 -10.39 1.35 -44.41
C GLY A 102 -9.10 2.18 -44.35
N LEU A 103 -8.71 2.72 -43.18
CA LEU A 103 -7.47 3.49 -43.01
C LEU A 103 -6.41 2.68 -42.25
N CYS A 104 -5.13 2.90 -42.59
CA CYS A 104 -4.01 2.41 -41.80
C CYS A 104 -3.97 3.12 -40.43
N ALA A 105 -3.33 2.51 -39.43
CA ALA A 105 -3.28 3.06 -38.06
C ALA A 105 -2.76 4.50 -38.00
N ALA A 106 -1.81 4.87 -38.86
CA ALA A 106 -1.26 6.22 -38.94
C ALA A 106 -2.27 7.24 -39.50
N HIS A 107 -2.99 6.93 -40.57
CA HIS A 107 -4.03 7.81 -41.11
C HIS A 107 -5.24 7.92 -40.18
N TYR A 108 -5.63 6.81 -39.54
CA TYR A 108 -6.68 6.84 -38.53
C TYR A 108 -6.30 7.73 -37.33
N ALA A 109 -5.03 7.74 -36.92
CA ALA A 109 -4.53 8.62 -35.87
C ALA A 109 -4.53 10.11 -36.28
N ARG A 110 -4.26 10.43 -37.56
CA ARG A 110 -4.35 11.79 -38.08
C ARG A 110 -5.78 12.30 -38.07
N VAL A 111 -6.74 11.50 -38.52
CA VAL A 111 -8.19 11.85 -38.47
C VAL A 111 -8.63 12.15 -37.04
N ARG A 112 -8.17 11.37 -36.05
CA ARG A 112 -8.49 11.61 -34.63
C ARG A 112 -7.88 12.89 -34.07
N THR A 113 -6.71 13.29 -34.55
CA THR A 113 -5.96 14.42 -34.00
C THR A 113 -6.29 15.74 -34.71
N TYR A 114 -6.45 15.70 -36.03
CA TYR A 114 -6.53 16.88 -36.88
C TYR A 114 -7.86 16.97 -37.66
N GLY A 115 -8.70 15.94 -37.62
CA GLY A 115 -9.96 15.88 -38.36
C GLY A 115 -9.83 15.37 -39.80
N ASP A 116 -8.62 15.28 -40.34
CA ASP A 116 -8.33 14.85 -41.71
C ASP A 116 -7.17 13.84 -41.79
N VAL A 117 -7.02 13.19 -42.95
CA VAL A 117 -5.97 12.18 -43.17
C VAL A 117 -4.60 12.80 -43.46
N ARG A 118 -4.55 14.07 -43.90
CA ARG A 118 -3.35 14.76 -44.41
C ARG A 118 -2.57 13.90 -45.40
N ALA A 119 -3.21 13.55 -46.52
CA ALA A 119 -2.68 12.61 -47.52
C ALA A 119 -1.42 13.13 -48.24
N ASP A 120 -1.18 14.43 -48.16
CA ASP A 120 -0.05 15.20 -48.67
C ASP A 120 1.23 15.02 -47.85
N ILE A 121 1.13 14.60 -46.58
CA ILE A 121 2.29 14.41 -45.69
C ILE A 121 2.71 12.92 -45.70
N PRO A 122 3.84 12.55 -46.31
CA PRO A 122 4.30 11.16 -46.33
C PRO A 122 4.46 10.61 -44.91
N ILE A 123 4.07 9.35 -44.69
CA ILE A 123 4.34 8.66 -43.44
C ILE A 123 5.73 8.04 -43.58
N GLU A 124 6.77 8.80 -43.26
CA GLU A 124 8.15 8.28 -43.27
C GLU A 124 8.25 7.02 -42.40
N ALA A 125 8.89 5.98 -42.94
CA ALA A 125 9.33 4.85 -42.14
C ALA A 125 10.38 5.40 -41.17
N ARG A 126 10.00 5.61 -39.90
CA ARG A 126 10.95 6.00 -38.86
C ARG A 126 12.08 4.96 -38.88
N GLY A 127 13.28 5.37 -39.31
CA GLY A 127 14.49 4.60 -39.14
C GLY A 127 14.59 4.25 -37.67
N VAL A 128 14.41 2.96 -37.35
CA VAL A 128 14.57 2.47 -36.00
C VAL A 128 16.06 2.37 -35.79
N THR A 129 16.66 3.45 -35.31
CA THR A 129 17.93 3.33 -34.60
C THR A 129 17.66 2.38 -33.44
N THR A 130 18.29 1.21 -33.45
CA THR A 130 18.12 0.16 -32.44
C THR A 130 19.11 0.31 -31.28
N GLU A 131 19.89 1.39 -31.24
CA GLU A 131 20.94 1.61 -30.25
C GLU A 131 20.93 3.06 -29.75
N CYS A 132 21.14 3.22 -28.44
CA CYS A 132 21.21 4.54 -27.83
C CYS A 132 22.44 5.31 -28.33
N GLN A 133 22.25 6.57 -28.73
CA GLN A 133 23.32 7.47 -29.20
C GLN A 133 24.35 7.87 -28.13
N VAL A 134 24.29 7.31 -26.92
CA VAL A 134 25.28 7.57 -25.88
C VAL A 134 26.34 6.48 -25.96
N HIS A 135 27.60 6.89 -26.19
CA HIS A 135 28.74 5.99 -26.31
C HIS A 135 28.85 5.07 -25.08
N GLY A 136 28.99 3.76 -25.31
CA GLY A 136 29.04 2.75 -24.24
C GLY A 136 27.68 2.40 -23.61
N CYS A 137 26.56 2.74 -24.27
CA CYS A 137 25.23 2.37 -23.80
C CYS A 137 24.57 1.33 -24.71
N ASP A 138 24.54 0.08 -24.26
CA ASP A 138 23.99 -1.05 -25.03
C ASP A 138 22.45 -1.13 -25.00
N ARG A 139 21.77 -0.05 -24.63
CA ARG A 139 20.29 -0.02 -24.54
C ARG A 139 19.69 0.40 -25.87
N GLY A 140 18.82 -0.45 -26.42
CA GLY A 140 18.28 -0.27 -27.77
C GLY A 140 16.76 -0.20 -27.93
N ASP A 141 16.04 -0.83 -27.00
CA ASP A 141 14.59 -0.95 -27.13
C ASP A 141 13.89 0.31 -26.61
N ASN A 142 13.09 0.96 -27.47
CA ASN A 142 12.30 2.17 -27.17
C ASN A 142 13.10 3.46 -27.00
N LEU A 143 13.93 3.79 -27.99
CA LEU A 143 14.60 5.08 -28.03
C LEU A 143 13.62 6.23 -28.26
N LYS A 144 13.83 7.32 -27.53
CA LYS A 144 13.17 8.60 -27.72
C LYS A 144 14.21 9.60 -28.14
N ARG A 145 14.08 10.14 -29.36
CA ARG A 145 15.03 11.11 -29.92
C ARG A 145 16.48 10.57 -29.98
N GLY A 146 16.63 9.27 -30.24
CA GLY A 146 17.94 8.60 -30.31
C GLY A 146 18.52 8.13 -28.97
N TRP A 147 17.86 8.39 -27.85
CA TRP A 147 18.34 8.00 -26.51
C TRP A 147 17.42 6.99 -25.83
N CYS A 148 18.01 6.09 -25.02
CA CYS A 148 17.24 5.23 -24.14
C CYS A 148 16.46 6.07 -23.11
N GLY A 149 15.43 5.49 -22.49
CA GLY A 149 14.55 6.23 -21.56
C GLY A 149 15.28 6.99 -20.45
N MET A 150 16.40 6.46 -19.95
CA MET A 150 17.22 7.11 -18.92
C MET A 150 17.99 8.33 -19.44
N HIS A 151 18.67 8.21 -20.59
CA HIS A 151 19.42 9.32 -21.20
C HIS A 151 18.48 10.42 -21.71
N TYR A 152 17.32 10.03 -22.24
CA TYR A 152 16.26 10.98 -22.57
C TYR A 152 15.77 11.76 -21.34
N GLN A 153 15.64 11.10 -20.18
CA GLN A 153 15.25 11.77 -18.93
C GLN A 153 16.31 12.74 -18.41
N ARG A 154 17.60 12.36 -18.47
CA ARG A 154 18.71 13.25 -18.08
C ARG A 154 18.75 14.50 -18.97
N TRP A 155 18.66 14.31 -20.28
CA TRP A 155 18.58 15.42 -21.24
C TRP A 155 17.34 16.30 -21.00
N ALA A 156 16.16 15.72 -20.79
CA ALA A 156 14.93 16.49 -20.58
C ALA A 156 14.97 17.35 -19.31
N ALA A 157 15.70 16.93 -18.28
CA ALA A 157 15.81 17.64 -17.01
C ALA A 157 16.99 18.63 -16.97
N HIS A 158 18.11 18.30 -17.60
CA HIS A 158 19.39 19.00 -17.43
C HIS A 158 20.05 19.46 -18.74
N GLY A 159 19.43 19.18 -19.89
CA GLY A 159 19.96 19.53 -21.21
C GLY A 159 21.09 18.63 -21.72
N ASP A 160 21.60 17.71 -20.89
CA ASP A 160 22.70 16.80 -21.22
C ASP A 160 22.32 15.34 -20.92
N PRO A 161 22.35 14.42 -21.92
CA PRO A 161 22.07 13.00 -21.71
C PRO A 161 23.11 12.28 -20.84
N LEU A 162 24.33 12.81 -20.73
CA LEU A 162 25.40 12.27 -19.88
C LEU A 162 25.39 12.85 -18.46
N TRP A 163 24.49 13.78 -18.16
CA TRP A 163 24.46 14.47 -16.87
C TRP A 163 24.46 13.50 -15.69
N GLU A 164 25.41 13.70 -14.78
CA GLU A 164 25.49 13.00 -13.49
C GLU A 164 25.29 14.01 -12.35
N PRO A 165 24.53 13.65 -11.30
CA PRO A 165 24.38 14.51 -10.14
C PRO A 165 25.71 14.60 -9.36
N GLU A 166 26.03 15.79 -8.85
CA GLU A 166 27.09 15.94 -7.85
C GLU A 166 26.77 15.08 -6.63
N ARG A 167 27.67 14.14 -6.31
CA ARG A 167 27.53 13.27 -5.15
C ARG A 167 27.73 14.11 -3.89
N GLN A 168 26.69 14.27 -3.09
CA GLN A 168 26.81 14.94 -1.80
C GLN A 168 27.73 14.13 -0.86
N PRO A 169 28.49 14.79 0.03
CA PRO A 169 29.38 14.10 0.95
C PRO A 169 28.58 13.14 1.84
N ALA A 170 29.10 11.93 2.03
CA ALA A 170 28.46 10.92 2.87
C ALA A 170 28.49 11.31 4.36
N VAL A 171 29.50 12.08 4.77
CA VAL A 171 29.70 12.55 6.15
C VAL A 171 29.13 13.96 6.35
N CYS A 172 28.63 14.20 7.56
CA CYS A 172 28.11 15.51 7.96
C CYS A 172 29.22 16.57 7.99
N THR A 173 28.99 17.70 7.33
CA THR A 173 29.93 18.84 7.26
C THR A 173 29.92 19.73 8.52
N VAL A 174 29.38 19.23 9.64
CA VAL A 174 29.40 19.98 10.91
C VAL A 174 30.53 19.39 11.73
N ASP A 175 31.46 20.26 12.12
CA ASP A 175 32.64 19.90 12.91
C ASP A 175 32.23 19.08 14.14
N ASP A 176 33.00 18.03 14.42
CA ASP A 176 32.79 17.09 15.53
C ASP A 176 31.45 16.35 15.57
N CYS A 177 30.67 16.34 14.48
CA CYS A 177 29.42 15.57 14.43
C CYS A 177 29.64 14.05 14.28
N GLY A 178 30.68 13.65 13.54
CA GLY A 178 31.02 12.24 13.27
C GLY A 178 29.94 11.40 12.57
N SER A 179 28.91 12.01 11.98
CA SER A 179 27.79 11.28 11.37
C SER A 179 28.07 10.91 9.92
N GLU A 180 28.00 9.61 9.62
CA GLU A 180 28.31 9.01 8.30
C GLU A 180 27.15 8.98 7.31
N LEU A 181 26.02 9.64 7.63
CA LEU A 181 24.84 9.65 6.77
C LEU A 181 24.26 11.06 6.66
N THR A 182 24.38 11.66 5.47
CA THR A 182 23.75 12.94 5.13
C THR A 182 22.39 12.75 4.45
N VAL A 183 21.48 13.69 4.68
CA VAL A 183 20.13 13.68 4.08
C VAL A 183 19.88 14.84 3.11
N GLY A 184 20.85 15.75 2.99
CA GLY A 184 20.78 16.93 2.14
C GLY A 184 21.75 18.03 2.59
N LYS A 185 22.36 18.73 1.63
CA LYS A 185 23.35 19.81 1.85
C LYS A 185 24.58 19.38 2.64
N GLY A 186 24.95 18.10 2.56
CA GLY A 186 26.07 17.56 3.35
C GLY A 186 25.80 17.52 4.86
N LEU A 187 24.54 17.59 5.30
CA LEU A 187 24.19 17.58 6.73
C LEU A 187 23.52 16.28 7.15
N CYS A 188 23.83 15.80 8.35
CA CYS A 188 23.07 14.73 9.00
C CYS A 188 21.62 15.18 9.26
N ARG A 189 20.72 14.22 9.49
CA ARG A 189 19.29 14.52 9.73
C ARG A 189 19.06 15.53 10.87
N LYS A 190 19.86 15.48 11.94
CA LYS A 190 19.73 16.41 13.07
C LYS A 190 20.10 17.84 12.67
N HIS A 191 21.26 18.02 12.01
CA HIS A 191 21.72 19.34 11.57
C HIS A 191 20.87 19.91 10.44
N TYR A 192 20.42 19.08 9.50
CA TYR A 192 19.49 19.52 8.47
C TYR A 192 18.17 20.03 9.07
N MET A 193 17.61 19.31 10.05
CA MET A 193 16.39 19.74 10.74
C MET A 193 16.60 20.98 11.61
N ARG A 194 17.78 21.14 12.21
CA ARG A 194 18.13 22.33 13.00
C ARG A 194 18.26 23.56 12.11
N LEU A 195 19.03 23.46 11.03
CA LEU A 195 19.18 24.52 10.02
C LEU A 195 17.83 25.00 9.51
N ARG A 196 16.89 24.08 9.21
CA ARG A 196 15.53 24.45 8.78
C ARG A 196 14.69 25.18 9.83
N ARG A 197 14.95 24.99 11.12
CA ARG A 197 14.17 25.59 12.22
C ARG A 197 14.74 26.90 12.72
N THR A 198 16.07 26.98 12.83
CA THR A 198 16.77 28.09 13.50
C THR A 198 17.65 28.90 12.56
N GLY A 199 17.82 28.47 11.31
CA GLY A 199 18.76 29.09 10.37
C GLY A 199 20.23 28.77 10.67
N SER A 200 20.53 27.96 11.68
CA SER A 200 21.90 27.61 12.09
C SER A 200 22.03 26.12 12.43
N THR A 201 23.20 25.55 12.17
CA THR A 201 23.58 24.19 12.57
C THR A 201 24.21 24.14 13.96
N ALA A 202 24.64 25.29 14.50
CA ALA A 202 25.27 25.39 15.82
C ALA A 202 24.36 24.82 16.91
N ASP A 203 24.95 24.13 17.87
CA ASP A 203 24.22 23.75 19.08
C ASP A 203 23.71 25.03 19.78
N PRO A 204 22.44 25.07 20.21
CA PRO A 204 21.95 26.20 20.96
C PRO A 204 22.79 26.34 22.24
N VAL A 205 23.32 27.54 22.49
CA VAL A 205 23.97 27.86 23.76
C VAL A 205 22.97 27.53 24.87
N LYS A 206 23.24 26.47 25.62
CA LYS A 206 22.43 26.14 26.80
C LYS A 206 22.65 27.29 27.77
N ALA A 207 21.63 28.13 27.95
CA ALA A 207 21.62 29.08 29.06
C ALA A 207 21.85 28.25 30.33
N VAL A 208 22.97 28.47 31.00
CA VAL A 208 23.24 27.87 32.30
C VAL A 208 22.23 28.49 33.24
N HIS A 209 21.15 27.77 33.54
CA HIS A 209 20.24 28.19 34.60
C HIS A 209 21.08 28.25 35.87
N ALA A 210 21.21 29.45 36.46
CA ALA A 210 21.90 29.64 37.72
C ALA A 210 21.36 28.62 38.74
N ASP A 211 22.23 27.93 39.47
CA ASP A 211 21.92 26.91 40.48
C ASP A 211 21.20 27.53 41.68
N ARG A 212 19.97 28.00 41.45
CA ARG A 212 19.13 28.69 42.40
C ARG A 212 17.91 27.82 42.63
N GLY A 213 17.69 27.43 43.88
CA GLY A 213 16.52 26.67 44.31
C GLY A 213 15.24 27.50 44.32
N CYS A 214 14.10 26.86 44.12
CA CYS A 214 12.78 27.49 44.16
C CYS A 214 12.51 28.14 45.52
N THR A 215 12.00 29.37 45.53
CA THR A 215 11.64 30.12 46.76
C THR A 215 10.42 29.60 47.50
N VAL A 216 9.75 28.56 46.98
CA VAL A 216 8.60 27.96 47.66
C VAL A 216 9.13 26.99 48.70
N ASP A 217 8.79 27.25 49.96
CA ASP A 217 9.22 26.46 51.11
C ASP A 217 8.95 24.95 50.90
N GLY A 218 9.97 24.12 51.17
CA GLY A 218 9.95 22.67 50.93
C GLY A 218 10.16 22.21 49.48
N CYS A 219 10.50 23.09 48.53
CA CYS A 219 10.69 22.73 47.11
C CYS A 219 12.17 22.69 46.68
N GLY A 220 12.76 21.50 46.59
CA GLY A 220 14.14 21.30 46.10
C GLY A 220 14.34 21.42 44.58
N LYS A 221 13.39 21.98 43.82
CA LYS A 221 13.50 22.13 42.36
C LYS A 221 14.19 23.43 41.98
N GLN A 222 14.94 23.41 40.89
CA GLN A 222 15.63 24.58 40.31
C GLN A 222 14.63 25.66 39.84
N VAL A 223 15.06 26.92 39.95
CA VAL A 223 14.33 28.09 39.45
C VAL A 223 14.32 28.08 37.92
N ASP A 224 13.14 28.33 37.36
CA ASP A 224 12.98 28.59 35.93
C ASP A 224 12.84 30.11 35.71
N ARG A 225 11.77 30.69 36.27
CA ARG A 225 11.41 32.10 36.10
C ARG A 225 10.76 32.64 37.38
N ARG A 226 11.00 33.92 37.69
CA ARG A 226 10.42 34.64 38.85
C ARG A 226 10.73 33.94 40.18
N GLU A 227 11.96 33.45 40.32
CA GLU A 227 12.48 32.76 41.52
C GLU A 227 11.73 31.48 41.92
N MET A 228 10.89 30.98 41.01
CA MET A 228 10.08 29.79 41.22
C MET A 228 10.43 28.72 40.17
N CYS A 229 10.27 27.45 40.55
CA CYS A 229 10.35 26.35 39.57
C CYS A 229 9.19 26.47 38.57
N THR A 230 9.31 25.84 37.40
CA THR A 230 8.27 25.89 36.35
C THR A 230 6.88 25.50 36.89
N THR A 231 6.81 24.54 37.83
CA THR A 231 5.54 24.11 38.45
C THR A 231 4.91 25.22 39.30
N HIS A 232 5.69 25.87 40.18
CA HIS A 232 5.19 26.93 41.06
C HIS A 232 4.91 28.22 40.31
N TYR A 233 5.74 28.58 39.32
CA TYR A 233 5.46 29.69 38.42
C TYR A 233 4.13 29.49 37.68
N THR A 234 3.87 28.27 37.20
CA THR A 234 2.61 27.96 36.49
C THR A 234 1.39 28.02 37.41
N ARG A 235 1.53 27.57 38.67
CA ARG A 235 0.47 27.67 39.70
C ARG A 235 0.16 29.13 40.02
N TRP A 236 1.19 29.92 40.31
CA TRP A 236 1.08 31.35 40.56
C TRP A 236 0.44 32.09 39.35
N LYS A 237 0.91 31.83 38.13
CA LYS A 237 0.36 32.48 36.92
C LYS A 237 -1.13 32.19 36.69
N ARG A 238 -1.61 31.01 37.09
CA ARG A 238 -3.00 30.60 36.87
C ARG A 238 -3.93 30.91 38.03
N HIS A 239 -3.43 30.88 39.27
CA HIS A 239 -4.23 30.90 40.49
C HIS A 239 -3.81 31.97 41.50
N GLY A 240 -2.80 32.78 41.18
CA GLY A 240 -2.29 33.85 42.05
C GLY A 240 -1.40 33.38 43.19
N ASP A 241 -1.48 32.11 43.60
CA ASP A 241 -0.66 31.53 44.67
C ASP A 241 0.24 30.37 44.15
N PRO A 242 1.57 30.43 44.34
CA PRO A 242 2.49 29.37 43.94
C PRO A 242 2.29 28.06 44.74
N ARG A 243 1.73 28.12 45.95
CA ARG A 243 1.46 26.95 46.81
C ARG A 243 0.16 26.24 46.48
N THR A 244 -0.64 26.75 45.54
CA THR A 244 -1.91 26.12 45.16
C THR A 244 -1.68 24.70 44.63
N VAL A 245 -1.99 23.70 45.46
CA VAL A 245 -2.00 22.28 45.09
C VAL A 245 -3.36 21.95 44.48
N LEU A 246 -3.46 22.05 43.16
CA LEU A 246 -4.72 21.74 42.43
C LEU A 246 -5.11 20.26 42.49
N ARG A 247 -4.17 19.39 42.86
CA ARG A 247 -4.39 17.95 42.88
C ARG A 247 -3.52 17.32 43.95
N ILE A 248 -4.12 17.02 45.09
CA ILE A 248 -3.55 16.06 46.05
C ILE A 248 -3.59 14.72 45.31
N TRP A 249 -2.43 14.17 44.99
CA TRP A 249 -2.35 12.81 44.48
C TRP A 249 -2.59 11.88 45.67
N THR A 250 -3.84 11.54 45.91
CA THR A 250 -4.19 10.38 46.71
C THR A 250 -3.91 9.16 45.84
N PRO A 251 -2.97 8.26 46.20
CA PRO A 251 -2.88 6.97 45.53
C PRO A 251 -4.23 6.29 45.76
N GLN A 252 -5.01 6.24 44.70
CA GLN A 252 -6.33 5.64 44.73
C GLN A 252 -6.08 4.15 44.99
N GLN A 253 -6.38 3.72 46.22
CA GLN A 253 -6.36 2.30 46.57
C GLN A 253 -7.11 1.57 45.46
N SER A 254 -6.48 0.55 44.91
CA SER A 254 -6.96 -0.25 43.79
C SER A 254 -8.28 -0.92 44.16
N LEU A 255 -9.38 -0.18 44.06
CA LEU A 255 -10.72 -0.73 44.08
C LEU A 255 -10.88 -1.45 42.76
N THR A 256 -11.29 -2.71 42.81
CA THR A 256 -11.66 -3.49 41.64
C THR A 256 -12.71 -2.72 40.83
N CYS A 257 -12.63 -2.83 39.50
CA CYS A 257 -13.57 -2.19 38.59
C CYS A 257 -15.00 -2.59 38.94
N SER A 258 -15.91 -1.62 39.07
CA SER A 258 -17.33 -1.85 39.38
C SER A 258 -18.13 -2.50 38.24
N HIS A 259 -17.48 -2.88 37.13
CA HIS A 259 -18.14 -3.58 36.03
C HIS A 259 -18.20 -5.07 36.36
N ASN A 260 -19.39 -5.67 36.31
CA ASN A 260 -19.58 -7.09 36.60
C ASN A 260 -18.55 -7.97 35.87
N GLY A 261 -17.86 -8.82 36.61
CA GLY A 261 -16.83 -9.74 36.11
C GLY A 261 -15.50 -9.10 35.74
N CYS A 262 -15.22 -7.85 36.15
CA CYS A 262 -13.96 -7.17 35.85
C CYS A 262 -13.04 -7.08 37.07
N GLU A 263 -11.94 -7.82 37.02
CA GLU A 263 -10.93 -7.87 38.10
C GLU A 263 -9.87 -6.75 38.00
N LEU A 264 -9.91 -5.95 36.93
CA LEU A 264 -8.96 -4.85 36.74
C LEU A 264 -9.15 -3.75 37.79
N GLY A 265 -8.06 -3.07 38.16
CA GLY A 265 -8.10 -1.91 39.05
C GLY A 265 -8.91 -0.75 38.44
N SER A 266 -9.68 -0.06 39.27
CA SER A 266 -10.35 1.18 38.92
C SER A 266 -9.39 2.37 39.01
N GLU A 267 -9.40 3.20 37.98
CA GLU A 267 -8.53 4.38 37.91
C GLU A 267 -9.33 5.69 37.92
N ARG A 268 -10.62 5.63 37.57
CA ARG A 268 -11.46 6.82 37.44
C ARG A 268 -12.94 6.49 37.63
N LYS A 269 -13.59 7.14 38.59
CA LYS A 269 -15.02 6.95 38.90
C LYS A 269 -15.42 5.46 39.12
N GLY A 270 -14.55 4.67 39.76
CA GLY A 270 -14.82 3.26 40.06
C GLY A 270 -14.72 2.29 38.88
N LEU A 271 -14.34 2.76 37.68
CA LEU A 271 -14.14 1.92 36.50
C LEU A 271 -12.66 1.85 36.12
N CYS A 272 -12.24 0.71 35.54
CA CYS A 272 -10.95 0.59 34.87
C CYS A 272 -10.93 1.48 33.62
N GLN A 273 -9.75 1.82 33.09
CA GLN A 273 -9.62 2.70 31.93
C GLN A 273 -10.49 2.27 30.73
N ARG A 274 -10.53 0.96 30.46
CA ARG A 274 -11.31 0.40 29.35
C ARG A 274 -12.82 0.60 29.54
N HIS A 275 -13.35 0.31 30.73
CA HIS A 275 -14.78 0.48 31.03
C HIS A 275 -15.17 1.95 31.20
N TRP A 276 -14.28 2.79 31.75
CA TRP A 276 -14.48 4.23 31.79
C TRP A 276 -14.57 4.82 30.38
N ALA A 277 -13.65 4.44 29.47
CA ALA A 277 -13.67 4.88 28.08
C ALA A 277 -14.95 4.42 27.35
N ALA A 278 -15.38 3.18 27.55
CA ALA A 278 -16.62 2.66 27.00
C ALA A 278 -17.85 3.45 27.50
N ALA A 279 -17.96 3.65 28.81
CA ALA A 279 -19.03 4.43 29.43
C ALA A 279 -19.02 5.88 28.95
N TYR A 280 -17.83 6.49 28.84
CA TYR A 280 -17.67 7.84 28.30
C TYR A 280 -18.16 7.94 26.85
N HIS A 281 -17.76 7.00 25.99
CA HIS A 281 -18.20 6.99 24.59
C HIS A 281 -19.70 6.74 24.43
N LEU A 282 -20.31 5.95 25.32
CA LEU A 282 -21.76 5.73 25.36
C LEU A 282 -22.49 7.01 25.75
N ASN A 283 -22.10 7.61 26.88
CA ASN A 283 -22.75 8.80 27.43
C ASN A 283 -22.61 10.02 26.50
N ASN A 284 -21.46 10.17 25.84
CA ASN A 284 -21.20 11.28 24.92
C ASN A 284 -21.55 10.96 23.46
N ARG A 285 -22.22 9.82 23.19
CA ARG A 285 -22.52 9.38 21.82
C ARG A 285 -23.42 10.36 21.08
N ALA A 286 -24.45 10.87 21.74
CA ALA A 286 -25.44 11.77 21.15
C ALA A 286 -24.80 13.10 20.74
N GLU A 287 -24.08 13.74 21.65
CA GLU A 287 -23.39 15.01 21.41
C GLU A 287 -22.29 14.86 20.35
N ARG A 288 -21.47 13.80 20.43
CA ARG A 288 -20.45 13.51 19.41
C ARG A 288 -21.08 13.33 18.03
N ASN A 289 -22.18 12.59 17.94
CA ASN A 289 -22.89 12.37 16.68
C ASN A 289 -23.57 13.65 16.17
N ALA A 290 -24.04 14.55 17.05
CA ALA A 290 -24.56 15.86 16.67
C ALA A 290 -23.45 16.72 16.04
N ARG A 291 -22.29 16.83 16.70
CA ARG A 291 -21.12 17.56 16.17
C ARG A 291 -20.64 16.98 14.83
N MET A 292 -20.59 15.65 14.70
CA MET A 292 -20.21 15.01 13.43
C MET A 292 -21.23 15.27 12.32
N ARG A 293 -22.53 15.31 12.63
CA ARG A 293 -23.59 15.67 11.67
C ARG A 293 -23.46 17.12 11.22
N GLU A 294 -23.27 18.04 12.15
CA GLU A 294 -23.07 19.47 11.86
C GLU A 294 -21.83 19.68 10.99
N HIS A 295 -20.70 19.07 11.34
CA HIS A 295 -19.49 19.10 10.53
C HIS A 295 -19.71 18.50 9.14
N TYR A 296 -20.44 17.39 9.01
CA TYR A 296 -20.76 16.80 7.71
C TYR A 296 -21.65 17.72 6.86
N LEU A 297 -22.66 18.36 7.44
CA LEU A 297 -23.53 19.29 6.74
C LEU A 297 -22.76 20.53 6.25
N ALA A 298 -21.91 21.10 7.12
CA ALA A 298 -21.08 22.26 6.78
C ALA A 298 -20.02 21.94 5.70
N ASN A 299 -19.54 20.70 5.64
CA ASN A 299 -18.47 20.27 4.71
C ASN A 299 -18.99 19.31 3.62
N ARG A 300 -20.29 19.34 3.34
CA ARG A 300 -20.98 18.37 2.48
C ARG A 300 -20.35 18.34 1.08
N GLU A 301 -20.21 19.51 0.46
CA GLU A 301 -19.68 19.64 -0.90
C GLU A 301 -18.23 19.16 -1.01
N GLU A 302 -17.38 19.50 -0.05
CA GLU A 302 -15.99 19.03 -0.03
C GLU A 302 -15.90 17.51 0.11
N TYR A 303 -16.76 16.91 0.95
CA TYR A 303 -16.87 15.46 1.06
C TYR A 303 -17.28 14.80 -0.27
N TYR A 304 -18.27 15.34 -0.97
CA TYR A 304 -18.67 14.85 -2.30
C TYR A 304 -17.55 15.04 -3.31
N ALA A 305 -16.95 16.23 -3.40
CA ALA A 305 -15.85 16.51 -4.32
C ALA A 305 -14.67 15.56 -4.10
N ARG A 306 -14.27 15.30 -2.84
CA ARG A 306 -13.23 14.32 -2.50
C ARG A 306 -13.61 12.89 -2.91
N THR A 307 -14.87 12.51 -2.72
CA THR A 307 -15.38 11.18 -3.10
C THR A 307 -15.42 11.00 -4.62
N HIS A 308 -15.87 12.02 -5.35
CA HIS A 308 -15.86 12.06 -6.82
C HIS A 308 -14.43 11.97 -7.37
N ARG A 309 -13.50 12.78 -6.86
CA ARG A 309 -12.07 12.70 -7.24
C ARG A 309 -11.48 11.31 -6.98
N ARG A 310 -11.86 10.67 -5.87
CA ARG A 310 -11.43 9.30 -5.56
C ARG A 310 -12.00 8.30 -6.58
N ARG A 311 -13.29 8.37 -6.91
CA ARG A 311 -13.92 7.50 -7.93
C ARG A 311 -13.27 7.66 -9.30
N GLN A 312 -13.02 8.89 -9.72
CA GLN A 312 -12.32 9.17 -10.98
C GLN A 312 -10.92 8.55 -11.04
N ARG A 313 -10.17 8.53 -9.92
CA ARG A 313 -8.85 7.86 -9.85
C ARG A 313 -8.95 6.34 -9.86
N VAL A 314 -9.94 5.79 -9.15
CA VAL A 314 -10.23 4.35 -9.10
C VAL A 314 -10.53 3.84 -10.51
N ASP A 315 -11.43 4.52 -11.22
CA ASP A 315 -11.90 4.12 -12.57
C ASP A 315 -11.04 4.69 -13.72
N ALA A 316 -9.90 5.32 -13.42
CA ALA A 316 -9.07 5.95 -14.42
C ALA A 316 -8.59 4.90 -15.44
N ASN A 317 -8.85 5.17 -16.72
CA ASN A 317 -8.52 4.29 -17.85
C ASN A 317 -9.10 2.86 -17.76
N MET A 318 -10.18 2.65 -17.01
CA MET A 318 -10.90 1.38 -16.98
C MET A 318 -12.06 1.38 -17.96
N ASP A 319 -12.07 0.41 -18.87
CA ASP A 319 -13.23 0.13 -19.70
C ASP A 319 -14.27 -0.74 -18.95
N ALA A 320 -15.38 -1.08 -19.62
CA ALA A 320 -16.43 -1.91 -19.00
C ALA A 320 -15.95 -3.35 -18.70
N LEU A 321 -15.02 -3.88 -19.51
CA LEU A 321 -14.43 -5.20 -19.29
C LEU A 321 -13.48 -5.17 -18.09
N ASP A 322 -12.64 -4.15 -17.96
CA ASP A 322 -11.75 -3.97 -16.82
C ASP A 322 -12.51 -3.95 -15.50
N ARG A 323 -13.64 -3.22 -15.45
CA ARG A 323 -14.51 -3.19 -14.27
C ARG A 323 -15.11 -4.57 -13.95
N ALA A 324 -15.58 -5.28 -14.97
CA ALA A 324 -16.12 -6.63 -14.81
C ALA A 324 -15.05 -7.62 -14.31
N LEU A 325 -13.85 -7.59 -14.91
CA LEU A 325 -12.71 -8.42 -14.49
C LEU A 325 -12.26 -8.10 -13.07
N SER A 326 -12.22 -6.82 -12.68
CA SER A 326 -11.91 -6.43 -11.30
C SER A 326 -12.96 -6.92 -10.31
N ALA A 327 -14.24 -6.95 -10.69
CA ALA A 327 -15.30 -7.50 -9.84
C ALA A 327 -15.20 -9.03 -9.72
N ASP A 328 -14.94 -9.73 -10.82
CA ASP A 328 -14.73 -11.18 -10.83
C ASP A 328 -13.49 -11.57 -10.02
N TYR A 329 -12.40 -10.84 -10.22
CA TYR A 329 -11.15 -11.09 -9.53
C TYR A 329 -11.30 -10.90 -8.01
N ARG A 330 -12.04 -9.89 -7.55
CA ARG A 330 -12.36 -9.73 -6.12
C ARG A 330 -13.11 -10.93 -5.54
N ARG A 331 -14.03 -11.51 -6.30
CA ARG A 331 -14.73 -12.74 -5.90
C ARG A 331 -13.77 -13.92 -5.86
N ALA A 332 -12.88 -14.03 -6.85
CA ALA A 332 -11.89 -15.11 -6.91
C ALA A 332 -10.91 -15.08 -5.73
N ILE A 333 -10.38 -13.91 -5.40
CA ILE A 333 -9.42 -13.75 -4.31
C ILE A 333 -10.10 -13.63 -2.93
N ALA A 334 -11.41 -13.76 -2.82
CA ALA A 334 -12.14 -13.44 -1.59
C ALA A 334 -11.60 -14.16 -0.35
N ASN A 335 -11.16 -15.41 -0.54
CA ASN A 335 -10.62 -16.28 0.51
C ASN A 335 -9.10 -16.39 0.50
N ASP A 336 -8.40 -15.61 -0.33
CA ASP A 336 -6.95 -15.66 -0.38
C ASP A 336 -6.36 -15.12 0.93
N PRO A 337 -5.26 -15.71 1.41
CA PRO A 337 -4.53 -15.17 2.54
C PRO A 337 -3.96 -13.79 2.18
N CYS A 338 -3.56 -13.05 3.22
CA CYS A 338 -2.89 -11.77 3.08
C CYS A 338 -1.65 -11.93 2.21
N PHE A 339 -1.64 -11.26 1.07
CA PHE A 339 -0.55 -11.25 0.10
C PHE A 339 0.80 -10.84 0.73
N TYR A 340 0.77 -10.04 1.81
CA TYR A 340 1.96 -9.53 2.46
C TYR A 340 2.53 -10.44 3.55
N CYS A 341 1.69 -11.15 4.31
CA CYS A 341 2.14 -11.91 5.49
C CYS A 341 1.58 -13.33 5.60
N GLY A 342 0.76 -13.78 4.64
CA GLY A 342 0.17 -15.12 4.62
C GLY A 342 -0.93 -15.38 5.66
N ARG A 343 -1.17 -14.48 6.63
CA ARG A 343 -2.28 -14.58 7.58
C ARG A 343 -3.63 -14.31 6.92
N GLU A 344 -4.73 -14.62 7.59
CA GLU A 344 -6.08 -14.34 7.10
C GLU A 344 -6.26 -12.88 6.68
N ALA A 345 -6.78 -12.66 5.46
CA ALA A 345 -7.06 -11.34 4.93
C ALA A 345 -8.53 -10.98 5.14
N VAL A 346 -8.77 -9.71 5.44
CA VAL A 346 -10.12 -9.16 5.65
C VAL A 346 -10.49 -8.10 4.62
N SER A 347 -9.49 -7.51 3.94
CA SER A 347 -9.69 -6.41 3.00
C SER A 347 -9.01 -6.66 1.67
N VAL A 348 -9.51 -6.03 0.61
CA VAL A 348 -8.81 -5.92 -0.68
C VAL A 348 -8.02 -4.61 -0.64
N ASP A 349 -6.73 -4.70 -0.94
CA ASP A 349 -5.81 -3.56 -1.01
C ASP A 349 -5.33 -3.36 -2.45
N HIS A 350 -4.99 -2.11 -2.77
CA HIS A 350 -4.37 -1.74 -4.05
C HIS A 350 -2.86 -1.91 -3.92
N PHE A 351 -2.29 -2.87 -4.64
CA PHE A 351 -0.86 -3.16 -4.61
C PHE A 351 -0.03 -1.89 -4.90
N PHE A 352 -0.40 -1.17 -5.96
CA PHE A 352 0.05 0.20 -6.22
C PHE A 352 -1.05 1.19 -5.75
N PRO A 353 -0.75 2.10 -4.81
CA PRO A 353 -1.76 2.90 -4.14
C PRO A 353 -2.39 3.95 -5.07
N LEU A 354 -3.70 4.17 -4.92
CA LEU A 354 -4.47 5.16 -5.70
C LEU A 354 -3.88 6.58 -5.61
N ALA A 355 -3.29 6.94 -4.47
CA ALA A 355 -2.66 8.25 -4.25
C ALA A 355 -1.41 8.48 -5.13
N LYS A 356 -0.81 7.40 -5.66
CA LYS A 356 0.37 7.46 -6.55
C LYS A 356 0.03 7.13 -8.01
N GLY A 357 -1.25 7.08 -8.36
CA GLY A 357 -1.71 6.76 -9.72
C GLY A 357 -2.10 5.29 -9.93
N GLY A 358 -2.22 4.51 -8.85
CA GLY A 358 -2.84 3.18 -8.94
C GLY A 358 -4.30 3.26 -9.34
N THR A 359 -4.77 2.20 -9.98
CA THR A 359 -6.14 2.06 -10.49
C THR A 359 -6.80 0.83 -9.90
N ASP A 360 -8.07 0.62 -10.20
CA ASP A 360 -8.86 -0.49 -9.66
C ASP A 360 -8.84 -1.75 -10.54
N HIS A 361 -7.94 -1.83 -11.51
CA HIS A 361 -7.79 -3.00 -12.35
C HIS A 361 -7.43 -4.23 -11.54
N TRP A 362 -7.92 -5.40 -11.96
CA TRP A 362 -7.73 -6.68 -11.29
C TRP A 362 -6.26 -6.98 -10.95
N TRP A 363 -5.33 -6.64 -11.84
CA TRP A 363 -3.88 -6.84 -11.65
C TRP A 363 -3.28 -5.98 -10.53
N ASN A 364 -3.99 -4.95 -10.06
CA ASN A 364 -3.58 -4.08 -8.96
C ASN A 364 -4.24 -4.45 -7.63
N LEU A 365 -5.06 -5.50 -7.57
CA LEU A 365 -5.79 -5.89 -6.37
C LEU A 365 -5.11 -7.07 -5.68
N VAL A 366 -4.96 -7.00 -4.36
CA VAL A 366 -4.46 -8.09 -3.53
C VAL A 366 -5.26 -8.20 -2.24
N ARG A 367 -5.30 -9.38 -1.63
CA ARG A 367 -5.85 -9.54 -0.28
C ARG A 367 -4.86 -9.07 0.77
N ALA A 368 -5.35 -8.35 1.77
CA ALA A 368 -4.54 -7.88 2.88
C ALA A 368 -5.29 -7.99 4.22
N CYS A 369 -4.57 -8.43 5.26
CA CYS A 369 -5.04 -8.32 6.64
C CYS A 369 -4.99 -6.85 7.09
N GLU A 370 -5.80 -6.51 8.09
CA GLU A 370 -5.94 -5.13 8.57
C GLU A 370 -4.60 -4.52 9.01
N ALA A 371 -3.78 -5.29 9.72
CA ALA A 371 -2.47 -4.84 10.20
C ALA A 371 -1.51 -4.50 9.05
N CYS A 372 -1.43 -5.35 8.01
CA CYS A 372 -0.57 -5.10 6.85
C CYS A 372 -1.10 -3.94 6.01
N ASN A 373 -2.41 -3.88 5.75
CA ASN A 373 -3.02 -2.81 4.97
C ASN A 373 -2.78 -1.43 5.63
N LYS A 374 -3.00 -1.33 6.96
CA LYS A 374 -2.71 -0.11 7.74
C LYS A 374 -1.22 0.26 7.72
N SER A 375 -0.32 -0.72 7.82
CA SER A 375 1.13 -0.48 7.85
C SER A 375 1.68 -0.05 6.47
N LYS A 376 1.14 -0.62 5.38
CA LYS A 376 1.48 -0.24 4.01
C LYS A 376 1.05 1.18 3.67
N TRP A 377 -0.19 1.55 4.03
CA TRP A 377 -0.75 2.88 3.80
C TRP A 377 -0.62 3.30 2.31
N ALA A 378 -0.13 4.51 2.02
CA ALA A 378 0.08 5.01 0.66
C ALA A 378 1.41 4.58 0.01
N ARG A 379 2.03 3.48 0.45
CA ARG A 379 3.26 2.92 -0.14
C ARG A 379 2.94 1.80 -1.13
N CYS A 380 3.83 1.53 -2.08
CA CYS A 380 3.64 0.42 -3.03
C CYS A 380 3.89 -0.94 -2.35
N GLY A 381 3.23 -1.97 -2.85
CA GLY A 381 3.29 -3.33 -2.33
C GLY A 381 4.70 -3.92 -2.38
N THR A 382 5.45 -3.67 -3.46
CA THR A 382 6.86 -4.08 -3.58
C THR A 382 7.72 -3.48 -2.49
N TRP A 383 7.64 -2.17 -2.26
CA TRP A 383 8.36 -1.51 -1.17
C TRP A 383 7.96 -2.09 0.18
N PHE A 384 6.66 -2.34 0.37
CA PHE A 384 6.15 -2.87 1.63
C PHE A 384 6.67 -4.28 1.91
N GLN A 385 6.75 -5.15 0.89
CA GLN A 385 7.33 -6.49 1.03
C GLN A 385 8.84 -6.44 1.31
N LEU A 386 9.57 -5.55 0.64
CA LEU A 386 11.02 -5.40 0.86
C LEU A 386 11.34 -4.87 2.27
N VAL A 387 10.62 -3.86 2.74
CA VAL A 387 10.88 -3.23 4.05
C VAL A 387 10.28 -4.02 5.21
N SER A 388 9.19 -4.76 4.98
CA SER A 388 8.59 -5.61 6.02
C SER A 388 9.33 -6.94 6.20
N GLY A 389 10.34 -7.20 5.37
CA GLY A 389 11.08 -8.46 5.28
C GLY A 389 10.26 -9.53 4.56
N GLY A 390 10.80 -10.07 3.46
CA GLY A 390 10.36 -11.34 2.90
C GLY A 390 10.64 -12.46 3.90
N GLY A 391 9.79 -12.58 4.92
CA GLY A 391 10.02 -13.43 6.09
C GLY A 391 9.68 -12.73 7.39
N ARG A 392 8.41 -12.38 7.61
CA ARG A 392 7.90 -12.46 8.99
C ARG A 392 7.49 -13.91 9.16
N GLU A 393 8.28 -14.68 9.90
CA GLU A 393 7.77 -15.92 10.48
C GLU A 393 6.41 -15.62 11.12
N PRO A 394 5.42 -16.53 10.97
CA PRO A 394 4.12 -16.34 11.57
C PRO A 394 4.31 -16.17 13.07
N VAL A 395 4.09 -14.94 13.57
CA VAL A 395 4.07 -14.65 15.01
C VAL A 395 3.16 -15.68 15.67
N VAL A 396 3.77 -16.53 16.48
CA VAL A 396 3.06 -17.55 17.22
C VAL A 396 2.19 -16.81 18.23
N ALA A 397 0.90 -17.12 18.27
CA ALA A 397 -0.05 -16.46 19.17
C ALA A 397 0.25 -16.69 20.68
N SER A 398 1.30 -17.44 21.01
CA SER A 398 1.83 -17.59 22.37
C SER A 398 2.69 -16.42 22.84
N ASP A 399 3.12 -15.53 21.95
CA ASP A 399 4.08 -14.48 22.32
C ASP A 399 3.40 -13.10 22.49
N VAL A 400 2.06 -13.10 22.52
CA VAL A 400 1.23 -11.97 22.99
C VAL A 400 0.27 -12.50 24.06
N ALA A 401 0.86 -13.00 25.15
CA ALA A 401 0.28 -13.06 26.50
C ALA A 401 1.42 -13.34 27.48
#